data_AF-A0A965WRH5-F1
#
_entry.id   AF-A0A965WRH5-F1
#
_cell.length_a   1.000
_cell.length_b   1.000
_cell.length_c   1.000
_cell.angle_alpha   90.00
_cell.angle_beta   90.00
_cell.angle_gamma   90.00
#
_symmetry.space_group_name_H-M   'P 1'
#
loop_
_entity.id
_entity.type
_entity.pdbx_description
1 polymer ?
#
loop_
_entity_poly.entity_id
_entity_poly.type
_entity_poly.pdbx_seq_one_letter_code
_entity_poly.pdbx_strand_id
1 'polypeptide(L)'
;ALIKSSLNSDEWMDYENIGATNARFTARIKSDRIDAYIAAISQNNEVSYYEKTATDISLQYQSKEAQIESYQSELARLNELFEDATVSEMIQLNTRIAQITLAVNTLQGSINQFDSLVDYSEVTIRLYKNGTQPVTLPFGEKLNDVFIGAWKALGVFFAGLLIVLTAVFPFAVVFVPIGVGVFFLVRFIKKKRLASGKATAPNNKLFSSKTKPDTNDTDKK
;
A
#
# COMPACT_ATOMS: atom_id res chain seq x y z
N ALA A 1 -4.04 5.00 -18.07
CA ALA A 1 -4.49 5.69 -19.30
C ALA A 1 -3.31 6.27 -20.08
N LEU A 2 -2.46 7.12 -19.48
CA LEU A 2 -1.38 7.81 -20.20
C LEU A 2 -0.26 6.90 -20.76
N ILE A 3 0.06 5.79 -20.05
CA ILE A 3 1.10 4.84 -20.48
C ILE A 3 0.75 4.16 -21.81
N LYS A 4 -0.54 3.92 -22.06
CA LYS A 4 -1.01 3.27 -23.29
C LYS A 4 -1.15 4.25 -24.45
N SER A 5 -1.44 5.52 -24.17
CA SER A 5 -1.64 6.55 -25.20
C SER A 5 -0.33 7.09 -25.79
N SER A 6 0.82 6.82 -25.17
CA SER A 6 2.14 7.21 -25.68
C SER A 6 2.75 6.21 -26.68
N LEU A 7 2.06 5.10 -26.94
CA LEU A 7 2.47 4.08 -27.92
C LEU A 7 2.10 4.51 -29.34
N ASN A 8 3.02 4.30 -30.30
CA ASN A 8 2.75 4.43 -31.72
C ASN A 8 1.97 3.22 -32.27
N SER A 9 1.51 3.31 -33.53
CA SER A 9 0.76 2.23 -34.19
C SER A 9 1.53 0.92 -34.37
N ASP A 10 2.86 0.98 -34.36
CA ASP A 10 3.79 -0.14 -34.49
C ASP A 10 4.36 -0.61 -33.13
N GLU A 11 3.87 -0.06 -32.02
CA GLU A 11 4.26 -0.40 -30.66
C GLU A 11 3.08 -1.06 -29.94
N TRP A 12 3.36 -1.99 -29.03
CA TRP A 12 2.29 -2.71 -28.35
C TRP A 12 2.64 -3.02 -26.90
N MET A 13 1.62 -3.42 -26.15
CA MET A 13 1.75 -3.79 -24.75
C MET A 13 1.65 -5.32 -24.64
N ASP A 14 2.75 -5.96 -24.25
CA ASP A 14 2.83 -7.42 -24.05
C ASP A 14 2.07 -7.86 -22.80
N TYR A 15 2.11 -7.03 -21.75
CA TYR A 15 1.53 -7.38 -20.46
C TYR A 15 0.95 -6.17 -19.76
N GLU A 16 -0.25 -6.35 -19.21
CA GLU A 16 -0.94 -5.36 -18.38
C GLU A 16 -1.54 -6.07 -17.16
N ASN A 17 -1.13 -5.65 -15.97
CA ASN A 17 -1.74 -6.07 -14.73
C ASN A 17 -1.95 -4.86 -13.83
N ILE A 18 -3.20 -4.56 -13.51
CA ILE A 18 -3.58 -3.43 -12.68
C ILE A 18 -4.22 -3.99 -11.40
N GLY A 19 -3.50 -3.89 -10.29
CA GLY A 19 -4.00 -4.14 -8.94
C GLY A 19 -4.41 -2.85 -8.23
N ALA A 20 -4.97 -2.97 -7.03
CA ALA A 20 -5.43 -1.82 -6.23
C ALA A 20 -4.29 -0.94 -5.70
N THR A 21 -3.11 -1.53 -5.48
CA THR A 21 -1.94 -0.89 -4.87
C THR A 21 -0.70 -0.94 -5.75
N ASN A 22 -0.69 -1.79 -6.78
CA ASN A 22 0.42 -1.94 -7.71
C ASN A 22 -0.12 -2.12 -9.13
N ALA A 23 0.64 -1.67 -10.11
CA ALA A 23 0.38 -1.99 -11.52
C ALA A 23 1.70 -2.34 -12.20
N ARG A 24 1.66 -3.32 -13.10
CA ARG A 24 2.79 -3.74 -13.91
C ARG A 24 2.39 -3.68 -15.37
N PHE A 25 3.20 -2.99 -16.16
CA PHE A 25 3.06 -2.91 -17.61
C PHE A 25 4.36 -3.37 -18.24
N THR A 26 4.28 -4.16 -19.31
CA THR A 26 5.40 -4.48 -20.18
C THR A 26 5.02 -4.08 -21.59
N ALA A 27 5.80 -3.18 -22.18
CA ALA A 27 5.56 -2.66 -23.53
C ALA A 27 6.77 -2.90 -24.43
N ARG A 28 6.48 -3.13 -25.71
CA ARG A 28 7.45 -3.25 -26.80
C ARG A 28 7.44 -1.96 -27.60
N ILE A 29 8.59 -1.30 -27.62
CA ILE A 29 8.76 0.07 -28.10
C ILE A 29 9.92 0.08 -29.08
N LYS A 30 9.82 0.85 -30.15
CA LYS A 30 10.94 1.02 -31.07
C LYS A 30 12.16 1.52 -30.33
N SER A 31 13.32 0.89 -30.56
CA SER A 31 14.56 1.21 -29.85
C SER A 31 14.94 2.70 -29.98
N ASP A 32 14.70 3.31 -31.14
CA ASP A 32 14.96 4.74 -31.39
C ASP A 32 14.07 5.69 -30.59
N ARG A 33 12.91 5.22 -30.12
CA ARG A 33 11.91 6.02 -29.38
C ARG A 33 11.89 5.73 -27.89
N ILE A 34 12.70 4.80 -27.41
CA ILE A 34 12.68 4.39 -26.00
C ILE A 34 12.91 5.58 -25.06
N ASP A 35 13.85 6.47 -25.41
CA ASP A 35 14.18 7.63 -24.58
C ASP A 35 13.06 8.68 -24.57
N ALA A 36 12.40 8.89 -25.72
CA ALA A 36 11.25 9.80 -25.81
C ALA A 36 10.06 9.26 -25.01
N TYR A 37 9.79 7.96 -25.09
CA TYR A 37 8.71 7.31 -24.34
C TYR A 37 8.95 7.37 -22.83
N ILE A 38 10.18 7.04 -22.38
CA ILE A 38 10.55 7.12 -20.96
C ILE A 38 10.40 8.56 -20.47
N ALA A 39 10.89 9.55 -21.22
CA ALA A 39 10.76 10.97 -20.86
C ALA A 39 9.29 11.41 -20.71
N ALA A 40 8.42 10.99 -21.63
CA ALA A 40 6.99 11.31 -21.58
C ALA A 40 6.29 10.74 -20.33
N ILE A 41 6.71 9.55 -19.87
CA ILE A 41 6.19 8.92 -18.66
C ILE A 41 6.76 9.59 -17.41
N SER A 42 8.06 9.87 -17.39
CA SER A 42 8.75 10.50 -16.26
C SER A 42 8.29 11.94 -16.00
N GLN A 43 7.87 12.69 -17.02
CA GLN A 43 7.36 14.06 -16.82
C GLN A 43 6.08 14.11 -15.97
N ASN A 44 5.24 13.07 -16.05
CA ASN A 44 3.93 13.04 -15.41
C ASN A 44 3.89 12.19 -14.13
N ASN A 45 5.00 11.52 -13.76
CA ASN A 45 5.06 10.59 -12.63
C ASN A 45 6.37 10.75 -11.86
N GLU A 46 6.32 10.63 -10.53
CA GLU A 46 7.51 10.58 -9.70
C GLU A 46 8.23 9.23 -9.90
N VAL A 47 9.45 9.27 -10.44
CA VAL A 47 10.26 8.08 -10.70
C VAL A 47 11.09 7.75 -9.46
N SER A 48 10.71 6.69 -8.73
CA SER A 48 11.48 6.24 -7.57
C SER A 48 12.73 5.44 -7.95
N TYR A 49 12.67 4.68 -9.05
CA TYR A 49 13.75 3.82 -9.51
C TYR A 49 13.75 3.76 -11.04
N TYR A 50 14.94 3.87 -11.62
CA TYR A 50 15.16 3.82 -13.05
C TYR A 50 16.42 3.02 -13.33
N GLU A 51 16.30 2.04 -14.23
CA GLU A 51 17.40 1.23 -14.72
C GLU A 51 17.26 1.09 -16.24
N LYS A 52 18.35 1.30 -16.96
CA LYS A 52 18.45 1.11 -18.41
C LYS A 52 19.66 0.22 -18.69
N THR A 53 19.40 -0.91 -19.33
CA THR A 53 20.44 -1.88 -19.70
C THR A 53 20.46 -2.01 -21.20
N ALA A 54 21.66 -2.01 -21.79
CA ALA A 54 21.89 -2.27 -23.20
C ALA A 54 22.92 -3.39 -23.31
N THR A 55 22.69 -4.33 -24.23
CA THR A 55 23.58 -5.45 -24.48
C THR A 55 24.07 -5.37 -25.92
N ASP A 56 25.39 -5.32 -26.12
CA ASP A 56 25.98 -5.39 -27.45
C ASP A 56 25.98 -6.85 -27.94
N ILE A 57 25.31 -7.09 -29.07
CA ILE A 57 25.21 -8.40 -29.72
C ILE A 57 25.95 -8.47 -31.05
N SER A 58 26.68 -7.42 -31.45
CA SER A 58 27.32 -7.31 -32.76
C SER A 58 28.25 -8.49 -33.06
N LEU A 59 29.07 -8.88 -32.07
CA LEU A 59 29.96 -10.03 -32.20
C LEU A 59 29.19 -11.36 -32.33
N GLN A 60 28.09 -11.52 -31.59
CA GLN A 60 27.28 -12.73 -31.64
C GLN A 60 26.55 -12.85 -32.99
N TYR A 61 26.08 -11.72 -33.54
CA TYR A 61 25.48 -11.64 -34.86
C TYR A 61 26.48 -12.08 -35.94
N GLN A 62 27.64 -11.41 -36.00
CA GLN A 62 28.69 -11.74 -36.97
C GLN A 62 29.15 -13.19 -36.86
N SER A 63 29.32 -13.69 -35.64
CA SER A 63 29.74 -15.07 -35.40
C SER A 63 28.73 -16.10 -35.90
N LYS A 64 27.42 -15.82 -35.80
CA LYS A 64 26.36 -16.70 -36.31
C LYS A 64 26.27 -16.63 -37.82
N GLU A 65 26.39 -15.44 -38.40
CA GLU A 65 26.39 -15.24 -39.86
C GLU A 65 27.56 -16.00 -40.51
N ALA A 66 28.77 -15.88 -39.96
CA ALA A 66 29.94 -16.63 -40.42
C ALA A 66 29.76 -18.16 -40.30
N GLN A 67 29.07 -18.63 -39.25
CA GLN A 67 28.73 -20.06 -39.12
C GLN A 67 27.74 -20.52 -40.20
N ILE A 68 26.72 -19.70 -40.51
CA ILE A 68 25.77 -20.00 -41.58
C ILE A 68 26.50 -20.08 -42.92
N GLU A 69 27.38 -19.13 -43.23
CA GLU A 69 28.18 -19.14 -44.46
C GLU A 69 29.05 -20.39 -44.56
N SER A 70 29.75 -20.75 -43.47
CA SER A 70 30.54 -21.99 -43.41
C SER A 70 29.69 -23.24 -43.66
N TYR A 71 28.49 -23.31 -43.08
CA TYR A 71 27.58 -24.44 -43.28
C TYR A 71 26.98 -24.48 -44.69
N GLN A 72 26.73 -23.33 -45.32
CA GLN A 72 26.30 -23.26 -46.71
C GLN A 72 27.40 -23.74 -47.66
N SER A 73 28.66 -23.38 -47.40
CA SER A 73 29.79 -23.92 -48.16
C SER A 73 29.95 -25.44 -47.98
N GLU A 74 29.76 -25.96 -46.76
CA GLU A 74 29.76 -27.40 -46.50
C GLU A 74 28.62 -28.10 -47.26
N LEU A 75 27.41 -27.53 -47.26
CA LEU A 75 26.27 -28.04 -48.03
C LEU A 75 26.55 -28.07 -49.53
N ALA A 76 27.15 -27.02 -50.10
CA ALA A 76 27.51 -26.99 -51.52
C ALA A 76 28.46 -28.13 -51.88
N ARG A 77 29.51 -28.34 -51.08
CA ARG A 77 30.47 -29.44 -51.27
C ARG A 77 29.82 -30.81 -51.08
N LEU A 78 28.90 -30.96 -50.12
CA LEU A 78 28.18 -32.21 -49.89
C LEU A 78 27.22 -32.54 -51.04
N ASN A 79 26.61 -31.52 -51.65
CA ASN A 79 25.78 -31.69 -52.83
C ASN A 79 26.62 -32.13 -54.04
N GLU A 80 27.82 -31.57 -54.24
CA GLU A 80 28.76 -32.05 -55.27
C GLU A 80 29.14 -33.52 -55.03
N LEU A 81 29.46 -33.89 -53.79
CA LEU A 81 29.75 -35.28 -53.40
C LEU A 81 28.54 -36.21 -53.57
N PHE A 82 27.32 -35.67 -53.56
CA PHE A 82 26.09 -36.44 -53.69
C PHE A 82 25.87 -36.95 -55.12
N GLU A 83 26.34 -36.22 -56.13
CA GLU A 83 26.18 -36.58 -57.54
C GLU A 83 26.97 -37.85 -57.91
N ASP A 84 28.12 -38.07 -57.27
CA ASP A 84 29.04 -39.19 -57.54
C ASP A 84 28.95 -40.33 -56.50
N ALA A 85 28.08 -40.22 -55.48
CA ALA A 85 28.03 -41.13 -54.35
C ALA A 85 27.37 -42.48 -54.65
N THR A 86 27.87 -43.56 -54.04
CA THR A 86 27.19 -44.86 -54.06
C THR A 86 25.91 -44.84 -53.22
N VAL A 87 25.00 -45.81 -53.43
CA VAL A 87 23.70 -45.88 -52.71
C VAL A 87 23.86 -45.89 -51.18
N SER A 88 24.92 -46.52 -50.65
CA SER A 88 25.20 -46.55 -49.21
C SER A 88 25.69 -45.19 -48.69
N GLU A 89 26.55 -44.52 -49.46
CA GLU A 89 27.08 -43.19 -49.14
C GLU A 89 26.00 -42.11 -49.25
N MET A 90 25.04 -42.28 -50.17
CA MET A 90 23.91 -41.38 -50.37
C MET A 90 23.05 -41.23 -49.10
N ILE A 91 22.84 -42.32 -48.34
CA ILE A 91 22.09 -42.26 -47.08
C ILE A 91 22.86 -41.44 -46.04
N GLN A 92 24.17 -41.61 -45.96
CA GLN A 92 25.02 -40.86 -45.03
C GLN A 92 25.05 -39.37 -45.39
N LEU A 93 25.20 -39.05 -46.68
CA LEU A 93 25.16 -37.67 -47.17
C LEU A 93 23.79 -37.03 -46.92
N ASN A 94 22.68 -37.70 -47.22
CA ASN A 94 21.34 -37.19 -46.91
C ASN A 94 21.16 -36.89 -45.42
N THR A 95 21.68 -37.77 -44.57
CA THR A 95 21.64 -37.56 -43.11
C THR A 95 22.42 -36.32 -42.72
N ARG A 96 23.64 -36.14 -43.27
CA ARG A 96 24.47 -34.97 -42.99
C ARG A 96 23.87 -33.68 -43.53
N ILE A 97 23.36 -33.69 -44.76
CA ILE A 97 22.68 -32.56 -45.41
C ILE A 97 21.45 -32.14 -44.58
N ALA A 98 20.64 -33.10 -44.12
CA ALA A 98 19.49 -32.81 -43.27
C ALA A 98 19.91 -32.18 -41.93
N GLN A 99 20.98 -32.69 -41.30
CA GLN A 99 21.52 -32.14 -40.06
C GLN A 99 22.00 -30.69 -40.23
N ILE A 100 22.78 -30.41 -41.29
CA ILE A 100 23.29 -29.07 -41.53
C ILE A 100 22.14 -28.11 -41.90
N THR A 101 21.19 -28.55 -42.72
CA THR A 101 20.01 -27.74 -43.06
C THR A 101 19.23 -27.33 -41.82
N LEU A 102 19.02 -28.27 -40.88
CA LEU A 102 18.39 -27.98 -39.60
C LEU A 102 19.21 -26.98 -38.76
N ALA A 103 20.54 -27.12 -38.74
CA ALA A 103 21.43 -26.21 -38.03
C ALA A 103 21.36 -24.79 -38.62
N VAL A 104 21.41 -24.65 -39.94
CA VAL A 104 21.26 -23.37 -40.66
C VAL A 104 19.91 -22.73 -40.32
N ASN A 105 18.80 -23.47 -40.40
CA ASN A 105 17.48 -22.95 -40.06
C ASN A 105 17.40 -22.46 -38.60
N THR A 106 18.05 -23.18 -37.68
CA THR A 106 18.10 -22.80 -36.26
C THR A 106 18.92 -21.53 -36.05
N LEU A 107 20.07 -21.41 -36.71
CA LEU A 107 20.91 -20.21 -36.67
C LEU A 107 20.20 -19.01 -37.30
N GLN A 108 19.53 -19.21 -38.43
CA GLN A 108 18.72 -18.18 -39.09
C GLN A 108 17.59 -17.69 -38.18
N GLY A 109 16.91 -18.61 -37.48
CA GLY A 109 15.92 -18.26 -36.47
C GLY A 109 16.49 -17.40 -35.34
N SER A 110 17.74 -17.66 -34.92
CA SER A 110 18.44 -16.83 -33.94
C SER A 110 18.72 -15.41 -34.45
N ILE A 111 19.12 -15.26 -35.71
CA ILE A 111 19.34 -13.95 -36.33
C ILE A 111 18.04 -13.17 -36.39
N ASN A 112 16.94 -13.79 -36.85
CA ASN A 112 15.63 -13.14 -36.90
C ASN A 112 15.16 -12.68 -35.51
N GLN A 113 15.50 -13.43 -34.46
CA GLN A 113 15.24 -13.01 -33.08
C GLN A 113 16.07 -11.79 -32.70
N PHE A 114 17.36 -11.76 -33.05
CA PHE A 114 18.21 -10.59 -32.82
C PHE A 114 17.71 -9.35 -33.55
N ASP A 115 17.26 -9.48 -34.80
CA ASP A 115 16.68 -8.36 -35.55
C ASP A 115 15.46 -7.78 -34.82
N SER A 116 14.57 -8.65 -34.33
CA SER A 116 13.41 -8.23 -33.52
C SER A 116 13.81 -7.53 -32.22
N LEU A 117 14.87 -7.99 -31.55
CA LEU A 117 15.38 -7.40 -30.30
C LEU A 117 16.12 -6.07 -30.52
N VAL A 118 16.76 -5.88 -31.67
CA VAL A 118 17.43 -4.62 -32.05
C VAL A 118 16.38 -3.58 -32.43
N ASP A 119 15.36 -3.96 -33.21
CA ASP A 119 14.30 -3.07 -33.62
C ASP A 119 13.39 -2.63 -32.46
N TYR A 120 13.16 -3.53 -31.49
CA TYR A 120 12.24 -3.30 -30.38
C TYR A 120 12.89 -3.56 -29.02
N SER A 121 12.83 -2.54 -28.17
CA SER A 121 13.19 -2.62 -26.77
C SER A 121 11.99 -2.99 -25.89
N GLU A 122 12.25 -3.80 -24.85
CA GLU A 122 11.25 -4.14 -23.83
C GLU A 122 11.34 -3.16 -22.66
N VAL A 123 10.22 -2.52 -22.33
CA VAL A 123 10.13 -1.60 -21.19
C VAL A 123 9.16 -2.17 -20.17
N THR A 124 9.68 -2.51 -18.99
CA THR A 124 8.88 -2.95 -17.84
C THR A 124 8.68 -1.79 -16.87
N ILE A 125 7.43 -1.38 -16.67
CA ILE A 125 7.03 -0.32 -15.75
C ILE A 125 6.31 -0.95 -14.57
N ARG A 126 6.75 -0.62 -13.35
CA ARG A 126 6.06 -0.98 -12.12
C ARG A 126 5.63 0.30 -11.41
N LEU A 127 4.32 0.49 -11.32
CA LEU A 127 3.72 1.56 -10.55
C LEU A 127 3.34 1.01 -9.18
N TYR A 128 3.65 1.77 -8.14
CA TYR A 128 3.12 1.55 -6.82
C TYR A 128 2.25 2.75 -6.48
N LYS A 129 1.03 2.48 -6.01
CA LYS A 129 0.25 3.52 -5.34
C LYS A 129 1.06 3.87 -4.10
N ASN A 130 1.64 5.06 -4.08
CA ASN A 130 2.18 5.64 -2.86
C ASN A 130 1.03 5.61 -1.84
N GLY A 131 1.01 4.59 -1.00
CA GLY A 131 0.03 4.46 0.07
C GLY A 131 0.39 5.55 1.04
N THR A 132 -0.17 6.75 0.85
CA THR A 132 0.03 7.96 1.66
C THR A 132 1.33 7.86 2.44
N GLN A 133 2.47 7.76 1.75
CA GLN A 133 3.72 8.00 2.45
C GLN A 133 3.51 9.40 2.99
N PRO A 134 3.56 9.62 4.33
CA PRO A 134 3.49 10.98 4.83
C PRO A 134 4.66 11.62 4.13
N VAL A 135 4.36 12.44 3.12
CA VAL A 135 5.34 13.26 2.45
C VAL A 135 6.13 13.81 3.62
N THR A 136 7.43 13.60 3.61
CA THR A 136 8.30 14.24 4.59
C THR A 136 8.30 15.72 4.23
N LEU A 137 7.12 16.32 4.35
CA LEU A 137 6.84 17.71 4.26
C LEU A 137 7.73 18.32 5.32
N PRO A 138 8.41 19.43 5.01
CA PRO A 138 9.11 20.22 6.01
C PRO A 138 8.20 20.37 7.23
N PHE A 139 8.78 20.29 8.43
CA PHE A 139 8.08 20.27 9.71
C PHE A 139 6.90 21.28 9.81
N GLY A 140 7.00 22.42 9.12
CA GLY A 140 5.95 23.45 9.03
C GLY A 140 4.64 23.02 8.38
N GLU A 141 4.65 22.18 7.35
CA GLU A 141 3.41 21.76 6.65
C GLU A 141 2.68 20.63 7.40
N LYS A 142 3.43 19.74 8.08
CA LYS A 142 2.84 18.75 9.00
C LYS A 142 2.14 19.41 10.18
N LEU A 143 2.68 20.51 10.70
CA LEU A 143 2.03 21.29 11.74
C LEU A 143 0.70 21.85 11.24
N ASN A 144 0.66 22.46 10.06
CA ASN A 144 -0.57 23.07 9.54
C ASN A 144 -1.70 22.06 9.35
N ASP A 145 -1.40 20.87 8.81
CA ASP A 145 -2.41 19.84 8.60
C ASP A 145 -2.92 19.25 9.94
N VAL A 146 -2.03 19.07 10.92
CA VAL A 146 -2.42 18.70 12.30
C VAL A 146 -3.24 19.80 12.96
N PHE A 147 -2.92 21.08 12.74
CA PHE A 147 -3.71 22.21 13.25
C PHE A 147 -5.12 22.22 12.64
N ILE A 148 -5.26 22.04 11.32
CA ILE A 148 -6.57 22.00 10.65
C ILE A 148 -7.37 20.77 11.13
N GLY A 149 -6.72 19.63 11.27
CA GLY A 149 -7.31 18.42 11.84
C GLY A 149 -7.80 18.63 13.27
N ALA A 150 -7.01 19.30 14.11
CA ALA A 150 -7.37 19.66 15.47
C ALA A 150 -8.56 20.63 15.53
N TRP A 151 -8.61 21.63 14.64
CA TRP A 151 -9.74 22.55 14.52
C TRP A 151 -11.04 21.85 14.11
N LYS A 152 -10.97 20.90 13.17
CA LYS A 152 -12.13 20.08 12.78
C LYS A 152 -12.59 19.20 13.93
N ALA A 153 -11.67 18.57 14.65
CA ALA A 153 -12.00 17.75 15.82
C ALA A 153 -12.67 18.59 16.93
N LEU A 154 -12.20 19.81 17.14
CA LEU A 154 -12.82 20.76 18.06
C LEU A 154 -14.24 21.13 17.61
N GLY A 155 -14.45 21.37 16.31
CA GLY A 155 -15.78 21.62 15.76
C GLY A 155 -16.75 20.45 15.97
N VAL A 156 -16.28 19.21 15.76
CA VAL A 156 -17.08 18.01 16.01
C VAL A 156 -17.40 17.84 17.50
N PHE A 157 -16.45 18.14 18.39
CA PHE A 157 -16.69 18.15 19.83
C PHE A 157 -17.77 19.15 20.24
N PHE A 158 -17.72 20.40 19.75
CA PHE A 158 -18.75 21.41 20.04
C PHE A 158 -20.11 21.07 19.43
N ALA A 159 -20.14 20.48 18.23
CA ALA A 159 -21.38 19.97 17.63
C ALA A 159 -22.00 18.86 18.49
N GLY A 160 -21.18 17.91 18.97
CA GLY A 160 -21.61 16.89 19.91
C GLY A 160 -22.13 17.47 21.23
N LEU A 161 -21.43 18.47 21.78
CA LEU A 161 -21.86 19.18 22.99
C LEU A 161 -23.22 19.86 22.79
N LEU A 162 -23.45 20.53 21.66
CA LEU A 162 -24.75 21.15 21.32
C LEU A 162 -25.89 20.12 21.22
N ILE A 163 -25.62 18.95 20.63
CA ILE A 163 -26.61 17.86 20.55
C ILE A 163 -26.98 17.37 21.94
N VAL A 164 -25.98 17.16 22.81
CA VAL A 164 -26.22 16.75 24.21
C VAL A 164 -26.99 17.82 24.97
N LEU A 165 -26.63 19.11 24.83
CA LEU A 165 -27.37 20.20 25.46
C LEU A 165 -28.82 20.25 25.01
N THR A 166 -29.08 20.05 23.72
CA THR A 166 -30.44 20.02 23.16
C THR A 166 -31.24 18.83 23.72
N ALA A 167 -30.62 17.67 23.88
CA ALA A 167 -31.25 16.49 24.46
C ALA A 167 -31.54 16.64 25.97
N VAL A 168 -30.67 17.33 26.70
CA VAL A 168 -30.84 17.58 28.15
C VAL A 168 -31.77 18.76 28.44
N PHE A 169 -31.96 19.67 27.48
CA PHE A 169 -32.81 20.86 27.60
C PHE A 169 -34.22 20.58 28.19
N PRO A 170 -35.03 19.61 27.71
CA PRO A 170 -36.35 19.34 28.27
C PRO A 170 -36.30 18.90 29.74
N PHE A 171 -35.28 18.12 30.13
CA PHE A 171 -35.09 17.72 31.53
C PHE A 171 -34.60 18.89 32.38
N ALA A 172 -33.69 19.72 31.86
CA ALA A 172 -33.19 20.89 32.56
C ALA A 172 -34.32 21.89 32.90
N VAL A 173 -35.26 22.13 31.99
CA VAL A 173 -36.42 23.02 32.24
C VAL A 173 -37.27 22.55 33.42
N VAL A 174 -37.39 21.23 33.63
CA VAL A 174 -38.17 20.67 34.75
C VAL A 174 -37.36 20.61 36.04
N PHE A 175 -36.13 20.11 35.99
CA PHE A 175 -35.33 19.84 37.20
C PHE A 175 -34.58 21.06 37.75
N VAL A 176 -34.15 22.01 36.91
CA VAL A 176 -33.45 23.23 37.35
C VAL A 176 -34.32 24.08 38.29
N PRO A 177 -35.60 24.41 38.01
CA PRO A 177 -36.42 25.18 38.96
C PRO A 177 -36.69 24.42 40.26
N ILE A 178 -36.81 23.09 40.22
CA ILE A 178 -36.95 22.25 41.43
C ILE A 178 -35.66 22.30 42.26
N GLY A 179 -34.49 22.15 41.62
CA GLY A 179 -33.18 22.24 42.26
C GLY A 179 -32.90 23.62 42.85
N VAL A 180 -33.21 24.70 42.11
CA VAL A 180 -33.11 26.08 42.58
C VAL A 180 -34.07 26.33 43.74
N GLY A 181 -35.30 25.81 43.67
CA GLY A 181 -36.30 25.88 44.73
C GLY A 181 -35.82 25.20 46.02
N VAL A 182 -35.29 23.98 45.94
CA VAL A 182 -34.71 23.26 47.08
C VAL A 182 -33.47 23.98 47.61
N PHE A 183 -32.60 24.48 46.74
CA PHE A 183 -31.41 25.24 47.14
C PHE A 183 -31.77 26.52 47.90
N PHE A 184 -32.74 27.30 47.39
CA PHE A 184 -33.25 28.48 48.07
C PHE A 184 -33.94 28.12 49.39
N LEU A 185 -34.74 27.06 49.44
CA LEU A 185 -35.41 26.60 50.65
C LEU A 185 -34.41 26.17 51.73
N VAL A 186 -33.38 25.39 51.37
CA VAL A 186 -32.30 24.99 52.28
C VAL A 186 -31.51 26.21 52.76
N ARG A 187 -31.22 27.16 51.86
CA ARG A 187 -30.54 28.42 52.22
C ARG A 187 -31.38 29.26 53.17
N PHE A 188 -32.71 29.30 52.99
CA PHE A 188 -33.63 30.03 53.84
C PHE A 188 -33.78 29.38 55.23
N ILE A 189 -33.85 28.05 55.29
CA ILE A 189 -33.91 27.29 56.55
C ILE A 189 -32.58 27.38 57.32
N LYS A 190 -31.42 27.31 56.64
CA LYS A 190 -30.12 27.54 57.28
C LYS A 190 -29.97 28.97 57.81
N LYS A 191 -30.48 29.97 57.09
CA LYS A 191 -30.48 31.37 57.55
C LYS A 191 -31.36 31.57 58.79
N LYS A 192 -32.47 30.83 58.92
CA LYS A 192 -33.30 30.81 60.14
C LYS A 192 -32.67 30.03 61.31
N ARG A 193 -31.92 28.95 61.03
CA ARG A 193 -31.28 28.14 62.09
C ARG A 193 -30.03 28.80 62.70
N LEU A 194 -29.37 29.70 61.98
CA LEU A 194 -28.26 30.50 62.52
C LEU A 194 -28.73 31.64 63.45
N ALA A 195 -30.03 31.95 63.49
CA ALA A 195 -30.61 32.92 64.43
C ALA A 195 -31.19 32.27 65.71
N SER A 196 -31.17 30.93 65.83
CA SER A 196 -31.80 30.20 66.95
C SER A 196 -30.92 29.12 67.57
N GLY A 197 -29.61 29.33 67.60
CA GLY A 197 -28.68 28.47 68.33
C GLY A 197 -28.03 29.20 69.51
N LYS A 198 -28.54 29.01 70.74
CA LYS A 198 -27.77 29.20 71.97
C LYS A 198 -28.36 28.34 73.12
N ALA A 199 -27.43 27.79 73.92
CA ALA A 199 -27.59 27.02 75.17
C ALA A 199 -27.83 25.49 74.98
N THR A 200 -27.04 24.54 75.51
CA THR A 200 -25.77 24.51 76.26
C THR A 200 -25.33 23.03 76.31
N ALA A 201 -24.05 22.71 76.12
CA ALA A 201 -23.42 21.50 76.69
C ALA A 201 -22.97 21.82 78.14
N PRO A 202 -22.47 20.90 79.01
CA PRO A 202 -22.14 19.47 78.85
C PRO A 202 -22.61 18.60 80.05
N ASN A 203 -22.43 17.27 80.06
CA ASN A 203 -21.81 16.58 81.21
C ASN A 203 -21.40 15.14 80.91
N ASN A 204 -20.29 14.75 81.54
CA ASN A 204 -19.59 13.49 81.39
C ASN A 204 -19.68 12.67 82.69
N LYS A 205 -19.46 11.36 82.53
CA LYS A 205 -19.06 10.32 83.50
C LYS A 205 -20.16 9.48 84.16
N LEU A 206 -19.73 8.23 84.44
CA LEU A 206 -20.05 7.32 85.56
C LEU A 206 -20.96 6.15 85.14
N PHE A 207 -20.42 4.99 84.72
CA PHE A 207 -20.11 3.79 85.55
C PHE A 207 -20.84 2.59 84.88
N SER A 208 -20.51 1.30 85.00
CA SER A 208 -19.38 0.53 85.52
C SER A 208 -19.56 -0.93 85.06
N SER A 209 -18.44 -1.64 84.93
CA SER A 209 -18.18 -3.08 85.08
C SER A 209 -19.28 -4.10 85.41
N LYS A 210 -19.21 -5.23 84.67
CA LYS A 210 -19.18 -6.66 85.12
C LYS A 210 -20.34 -7.31 85.91
N THR A 211 -20.92 -8.34 85.27
CA THR A 211 -21.31 -9.71 85.71
C THR A 211 -21.68 -10.03 87.18
N LYS A 212 -22.84 -10.71 87.30
CA LYS A 212 -23.37 -11.69 88.32
C LYS A 212 -22.30 -12.43 89.17
N PRO A 213 -22.65 -13.16 90.27
CA PRO A 213 -23.96 -13.34 90.95
C PRO A 213 -23.89 -13.20 92.50
N ASP A 214 -25.03 -13.26 93.20
CA ASP A 214 -25.21 -14.24 94.28
C ASP A 214 -26.66 -14.45 94.74
N THR A 215 -26.83 -15.64 95.31
CA THR A 215 -27.99 -16.43 95.77
C THR A 215 -28.95 -15.82 96.81
N ASN A 216 -30.18 -16.37 96.79
CA ASN A 216 -31.13 -16.57 97.91
C ASN A 216 -31.78 -15.32 98.54
N ASP A 217 -33.04 -15.27 98.94
CA ASP A 217 -34.14 -16.24 99.08
C ASP A 217 -35.43 -15.42 99.40
N THR A 218 -36.56 -16.11 99.44
CA THR A 218 -37.83 -15.79 100.10
C THR A 218 -38.98 -15.24 99.24
N ASP A 219 -39.62 -16.22 98.59
CA ASP A 219 -41.07 -16.35 98.58
C ASP A 219 -41.70 -16.13 99.97
N LYS A 220 -42.86 -15.47 99.96
CA LYS A 220 -43.83 -15.42 101.03
C LYS A 220 -45.10 -16.15 100.53
N LYS A 221 -45.19 -17.46 100.78
CA LYS A 221 -46.37 -18.24 101.24
C LYS A 221 -46.26 -19.71 100.86
#